data_AF-A0A8S9XAN0-F1
#
_entry.id   AF-A0A8S9XAN0-F1
#
_cell.length_a   1.000
_cell.length_b   1.000
_cell.length_c   1.000
_cell.angle_alpha   90.00
_cell.angle_beta   90.00
_cell.angle_gamma   90.00
#
_symmetry.space_group_name_H-M   'P 1'
#
loop_
_entity.id
_entity.type
_entity.pdbx_description
1 polymer ?
#
loop_
_entity_poly.entity_id
_entity_poly.type
_entity_poly.pdbx_seq_one_letter_code
_entity_poly.pdbx_strand_id
1 'polypeptide(L)'
;MQFSSVTSPGRDLHYFAVPSLRVETRAIHLDQILECYAENLRKYASALNYAGFIPDASEVKQIYREKSLFLLTESLVMAALAVGDTENIPEWEDCLRETKEADARGESTLHIWRHLDNLNPISENIVKYNIQLAMAYGVI
;
A
#
# COMPACT_ATOMS: atom_id res chain seq x y z
N MET A 1 10.75 -6.99 0.90
CA MET A 1 11.17 -5.83 0.06
C MET A 1 10.76 -4.55 0.78
N GLN A 2 11.65 -3.56 0.91
CA GLN A 2 11.34 -2.27 1.55
C GLN A 2 11.38 -1.17 0.49
N PHE A 3 10.22 -0.57 0.21
CA PHE A 3 10.12 0.58 -0.67
C PHE A 3 10.13 1.86 0.16
N SER A 4 10.90 2.86 -0.26
CA SER A 4 10.95 4.16 0.39
C SER A 4 10.95 5.26 -0.66
N SER A 5 10.04 6.21 -0.53
CA SER A 5 9.88 7.35 -1.43
C SER A 5 9.32 8.53 -0.66
N VAL A 6 9.65 9.76 -1.04
CA VAL A 6 8.99 10.95 -0.48
C VAL A 6 7.56 11.01 -1.03
N THR A 7 6.58 10.78 -0.17
CA THR A 7 5.15 10.67 -0.54
C THR A 7 4.25 11.21 0.57
N SER A 8 2.93 11.25 0.31
CA SER A 8 1.92 11.54 1.31
C SER A 8 1.96 10.52 2.47
N PRO A 9 1.88 10.94 3.74
CA PRO A 9 1.84 10.04 4.89
C PRO A 9 0.65 9.07 4.85
N GLY A 10 -0.45 9.45 4.19
CA GLY A 10 -1.58 8.55 3.97
C GLY A 10 -1.25 7.34 3.10
N ARG A 11 -0.25 7.43 2.21
CA ARG A 11 0.23 6.28 1.46
C ARG A 11 0.95 5.30 2.37
N ASP A 12 1.80 5.79 3.29
CA ASP A 12 2.50 4.94 4.26
C ASP A 12 1.51 4.20 5.18
N LEU A 13 0.43 4.88 5.60
CA LEU A 13 -0.64 4.23 6.37
C LEU A 13 -1.32 3.09 5.60
N HIS A 14 -1.54 3.26 4.29
CA HIS A 14 -2.15 2.23 3.45
C HIS A 14 -1.18 1.11 3.09
N TYR A 15 0.08 1.44 2.83
CA TYR A 15 1.18 0.49 2.66
C TYR A 15 1.37 -0.40 3.89
N PHE A 16 1.18 0.17 5.09
CA PHE A 16 1.12 -0.62 6.32
C PHE A 16 -0.17 -1.46 6.38
N ALA A 17 -1.33 -0.84 6.27
CA ALA A 17 -2.60 -1.48 6.59
C ALA A 17 -3.03 -2.57 5.59
N VAL A 18 -2.70 -2.44 4.30
CA VAL A 18 -3.21 -3.33 3.24
C VAL A 18 -2.52 -4.70 3.23
N PRO A 19 -1.18 -4.78 3.07
CA PRO A 19 -0.48 -6.06 3.04
C PRO A 19 -0.15 -6.62 4.42
N SER A 20 -0.03 -5.79 5.47
CA SER A 20 0.48 -6.23 6.78
C SER A 20 -0.61 -6.65 7.77
N LEU A 21 -1.85 -6.20 7.59
CA LEU A 21 -2.98 -6.55 8.45
C LEU A 21 -3.85 -7.59 7.75
N ARG A 22 -4.27 -8.60 8.51
CA ARG A 22 -5.34 -9.51 8.06
C ARG A 22 -6.62 -8.70 7.84
N VAL A 23 -7.39 -9.07 6.81
CA VAL A 23 -8.64 -8.39 6.46
C VAL A 23 -9.60 -8.34 7.65
N GLU A 24 -9.71 -9.45 8.39
CA GLU A 24 -10.58 -9.60 9.55
C GLU A 24 -10.14 -8.67 10.70
N THR A 25 -8.83 -8.58 10.94
CA THR A 25 -8.26 -7.68 11.94
C THR A 25 -8.55 -6.22 11.58
N ARG A 26 -8.35 -5.84 10.32
CA ARG A 26 -8.61 -4.47 9.87
C ARG A 26 -10.09 -4.11 9.95
N ALA A 27 -10.98 -5.03 9.58
CA ALA A 27 -12.42 -4.79 9.63
C ALA A 27 -12.92 -4.45 11.05
N ILE A 28 -12.29 -4.98 12.09
CA ILE A 28 -12.72 -4.82 13.49
C ILE A 28 -11.89 -3.75 14.23
N HIS A 29 -10.57 -3.73 13.99
CA HIS A 29 -9.62 -3.02 14.85
C HIS A 29 -8.88 -1.85 14.16
N LEU A 30 -9.20 -1.51 12.90
CA LEU A 30 -8.46 -0.47 12.17
C LEU A 30 -8.39 0.86 12.95
N ASP A 31 -9.50 1.30 13.55
CA ASP A 31 -9.53 2.55 14.31
C ASP A 31 -8.57 2.53 15.51
N GLN A 32 -8.52 1.42 16.25
CA GLN A 32 -7.62 1.22 17.39
C GLN A 32 -6.14 1.14 16.94
N ILE A 33 -5.90 0.53 15.78
CA ILE A 33 -4.56 0.44 15.19
C ILE A 33 -4.08 1.83 14.77
N LEU A 34 -4.94 2.66 14.17
CA LEU A 34 -4.61 4.04 13.78
C LEU A 34 -4.41 4.94 15.01
N GLU A 35 -5.16 4.74 16.09
CA GLU A 35 -4.92 5.40 17.38
C GLU A 35 -3.53 5.05 17.93
N CYS A 36 -3.21 3.76 18.00
CA CYS A 36 -1.89 3.28 18.44
C CYS A 36 -0.76 3.83 17.56
N TYR A 37 -0.98 3.93 16.24
CA TYR A 37 -0.03 4.56 15.32
C TYR A 37 0.19 6.03 15.67
N ALA A 38 -0.88 6.81 15.87
CA ALA A 38 -0.79 8.23 16.19
C ALA A 38 -0.09 8.48 17.54
N GLU A 39 -0.39 7.67 18.55
CA GLU A 39 0.26 7.74 19.86
C GLU A 39 1.76 7.47 19.78
N ASN A 40 2.16 6.42 19.05
CA ASN A 40 3.57 6.10 18.85
C ASN A 40 4.28 7.16 18.01
N LEU A 41 3.67 7.62 16.92
CA LEU A 41 4.22 8.70 16.09
C LEU A 41 4.50 9.93 16.95
N ARG A 42 3.54 10.36 17.77
CA ARG A 42 3.71 11.49 18.67
C ARG A 42 4.82 11.26 19.69
N LYS A 43 4.83 10.11 20.35
CA LYS A 43 5.86 9.75 21.34
C LYS A 43 7.27 9.85 20.73
N TYR A 44 7.48 9.23 19.57
CA TYR A 44 8.80 9.16 18.95
C TYR A 44 9.21 10.47 18.27
N ALA A 45 8.29 11.16 17.60
CA ALA A 45 8.57 12.48 17.03
C ALA A 45 8.97 13.49 18.13
N SER A 46 8.29 13.45 19.28
CA SER A 46 8.62 14.30 20.43
C SER A 46 10.00 13.96 21.01
N ALA A 47 10.32 12.67 21.16
CA ALA A 47 11.64 12.22 21.65
C ALA A 47 12.78 12.64 20.71
N LEU A 48 12.51 12.76 19.41
CA LEU A 48 13.46 13.23 18.39
C LEU A 48 13.51 14.76 18.25
N ASN A 49 12.79 15.51 19.10
CA ASN A 49 12.64 16.96 19.02
C ASN A 49 12.18 17.44 17.63
N TYR A 50 11.30 16.67 16.99
CA TYR A 50 10.70 17.06 15.72
C TYR A 50 9.79 18.29 15.93
N ALA A 51 10.12 19.40 15.29
CA ALA A 51 9.42 20.68 15.45
C ALA A 51 8.25 20.88 14.46
N GLY A 52 8.02 19.92 13.56
CA GLY A 52 6.96 20.00 12.56
C GLY A 52 5.59 19.56 13.08
N PHE A 53 4.62 19.52 12.17
CA PHE A 53 3.28 19.01 12.45
C PHE A 53 3.31 17.51 12.79
N ILE A 54 2.68 17.13 13.90
CA ILE A 54 2.52 15.75 14.37
C ILE A 54 1.03 15.48 14.48
N PRO A 55 0.45 14.61 13.63
CA PRO A 55 -1.00 14.39 13.63
C PRO A 55 -1.46 13.67 14.88
N ASP A 56 -2.65 14.01 15.36
CA ASP A 56 -3.37 13.27 16.38
C ASP A 56 -4.16 12.07 15.81
N ALA A 57 -4.83 11.31 16.69
CA ALA A 57 -5.56 10.13 16.26
C ALA A 57 -6.72 10.45 15.31
N SER A 58 -7.40 11.60 15.50
CA SER A 58 -8.47 12.05 14.60
C SER A 58 -7.89 12.42 13.24
N GLU A 59 -6.78 13.15 13.21
CA GLU A 59 -6.08 13.56 12.00
C GLU A 59 -5.50 12.36 11.24
N VAL A 60 -4.89 11.38 11.92
CA VAL A 60 -4.43 10.13 11.29
C VAL A 60 -5.59 9.37 10.64
N LYS A 61 -6.73 9.24 11.32
CA LYS A 61 -7.93 8.59 10.76
C LYS A 61 -8.48 9.37 9.57
N GLN A 62 -8.47 10.70 9.62
CA GLN A 62 -8.89 11.55 8.51
C GLN A 62 -7.96 11.39 7.31
N ILE A 63 -6.63 11.46 7.51
CA ILE A 63 -5.63 11.24 6.46
C ILE A 63 -5.81 9.84 5.83
N TYR A 64 -6.05 8.81 6.65
CA TYR A 64 -6.34 7.47 6.15
C TYR A 64 -7.57 7.47 5.22
N ARG A 65 -8.68 8.09 5.64
CA ARG A 65 -9.92 8.11 4.84
C ARG A 65 -9.79 8.94 3.57
N GLU A 66 -9.21 10.13 3.66
CA GLU A 66 -9.05 11.05 2.52
C GLU A 66 -8.08 10.51 1.46
N LYS A 67 -7.15 9.64 1.86
CA LYS A 67 -6.16 9.03 0.97
C LYS A 67 -6.51 7.60 0.56
N SER A 68 -7.78 7.22 0.69
CA SER A 68 -8.34 5.91 0.33
C SER A 68 -8.13 5.50 -1.12
N LEU A 69 -7.77 6.41 -2.04
CA LEU A 69 -7.28 6.02 -3.36
C LEU A 69 -6.05 5.10 -3.28
N PHE A 70 -5.14 5.32 -2.32
CA PHE A 70 -3.99 4.43 -2.15
C PHE A 70 -4.40 3.03 -1.68
N LEU A 71 -5.62 2.84 -1.15
CA LEU A 71 -6.11 1.52 -0.77
C LEU A 71 -6.12 0.60 -2.00
N LEU A 72 -6.56 1.14 -3.15
CA LEU A 72 -6.60 0.42 -4.41
C LEU A 72 -5.21 0.17 -4.98
N THR A 73 -4.35 1.19 -5.00
CA THR A 73 -3.00 1.06 -5.55
C THR A 73 -2.16 0.07 -4.75
N GLU A 74 -2.22 0.14 -3.41
CA GLU A 74 -1.50 -0.78 -2.52
C GLU A 74 -2.11 -2.20 -2.58
N SER A 75 -3.41 -2.35 -2.86
CA SER A 75 -4.00 -3.67 -3.06
C SER A 75 -3.51 -4.34 -4.33
N LEU A 76 -3.45 -3.61 -5.44
CA LEU A 76 -3.05 -4.18 -6.73
C LEU A 76 -1.56 -4.50 -6.75
N VAL A 77 -0.73 -3.62 -6.19
CA VAL A 77 0.73 -3.79 -6.25
C VAL A 77 1.26 -4.57 -5.05
N MET A 78 0.98 -4.10 -3.83
CA MET A 78 1.61 -4.65 -2.63
C MET A 78 0.99 -5.93 -2.13
N ALA A 79 -0.30 -6.19 -2.36
CA ALA A 79 -0.87 -7.48 -1.95
C ALA A 79 -0.23 -8.64 -2.73
N ALA A 80 -0.03 -8.47 -4.04
CA ALA A 80 0.66 -9.47 -4.87
C ALA A 80 2.14 -9.66 -4.46
N LEU A 81 2.84 -8.57 -4.17
CA LEU A 81 4.27 -8.60 -3.83
C LEU A 81 4.57 -9.06 -2.40
N ALA A 82 3.71 -8.75 -1.43
CA ALA A 82 3.99 -8.99 -0.02
C ALA A 82 3.39 -10.30 0.50
N VAL A 83 2.24 -10.71 -0.05
CA VAL A 83 1.50 -11.90 0.44
C VAL A 83 1.01 -12.82 -0.69
N GLY A 84 1.29 -12.48 -1.95
CA GLY A 84 1.08 -13.35 -3.10
C GLY A 84 2.17 -14.42 -3.25
N ASP A 85 2.14 -15.13 -4.37
CA ASP A 85 3.12 -16.16 -4.70
C ASP A 85 4.40 -15.50 -5.21
N THR A 86 5.44 -15.51 -4.40
CA THR A 86 6.65 -14.68 -4.61
C THR A 86 7.83 -15.46 -5.20
N GLU A 87 7.64 -16.74 -5.51
CA GLU A 87 8.72 -17.63 -5.97
C GLU A 87 9.34 -17.22 -7.30
N ASN A 88 8.57 -16.54 -8.17
CA ASN A 88 8.99 -16.19 -9.53
C ASN A 88 8.91 -14.68 -9.80
N ILE A 89 9.19 -13.85 -8.79
CA ILE A 89 9.30 -12.40 -9.00
C ILE A 89 10.59 -12.14 -9.78
N PRO A 90 10.53 -11.58 -11.00
CA PRO A 90 11.72 -11.27 -11.78
C PRO A 90 12.55 -10.19 -11.09
N GLU A 91 13.86 -10.25 -11.29
CA GLU A 91 14.76 -9.20 -10.84
C GLU A 91 14.43 -7.87 -11.55
N TRP A 92 14.62 -6.78 -10.83
CA TRP A 92 14.31 -5.44 -11.36
C TRP A 92 15.12 -5.11 -12.61
N GLU A 93 16.37 -5.58 -12.69
CA GLU A 93 17.25 -5.37 -13.85
C GLU A 93 16.72 -6.06 -15.10
N ASP A 94 16.15 -7.26 -14.96
CA ASP A 94 15.54 -8.00 -16.06
C ASP A 94 14.28 -7.30 -16.57
N CYS A 95 13.40 -6.84 -15.66
CA CYS A 95 12.23 -6.03 -16.00
C CYS A 95 12.60 -4.75 -16.78
N LEU A 96 13.66 -4.06 -16.34
CA LEU A 96 14.15 -2.85 -17.00
C LEU A 96 14.72 -3.14 -18.40
N ARG A 97 15.42 -4.27 -18.58
CA ARG A 97 15.94 -4.69 -19.88
C ARG A 97 14.79 -4.98 -20.84
N GLU A 98 13.80 -5.77 -20.41
CA GLU A 98 12.63 -6.10 -21.23
C GLU A 98 11.84 -4.85 -21.65
N THR A 99 11.66 -3.90 -20.73
CA THR A 99 11.01 -2.61 -21.03
C THR A 99 11.77 -1.85 -22.11
N LYS A 100 13.10 -1.72 -21.99
CA LYS A 100 13.93 -1.01 -22.99
C LYS A 100 13.91 -1.69 -24.35
N GLU A 101 13.92 -3.02 -24.39
CA GLU A 101 13.87 -3.78 -25.64
C GLU A 101 12.51 -3.62 -26.33
N ALA A 102 11.41 -3.59 -25.56
CA ALA A 102 10.08 -3.33 -26.09
C ALA A 102 9.92 -1.91 -26.64
N ASP A 103 10.44 -0.91 -25.92
CA ASP A 103 10.50 0.48 -26.40
C ASP A 103 11.25 0.57 -27.73
N ALA A 104 12.37 -0.15 -27.87
CA ALA A 104 13.14 -0.21 -29.12
C ALA A 104 12.38 -0.90 -30.27
N ARG A 105 11.42 -1.78 -29.98
CA ARG A 105 10.50 -2.39 -30.96
C ARG A 105 9.29 -1.51 -31.29
N GLY A 106 9.13 -0.36 -30.63
CA GLY A 106 7.99 0.54 -30.80
C GLY A 106 6.71 0.03 -30.12
N GLU A 107 6.84 -0.91 -29.16
CA GLU A 107 5.72 -1.42 -28.38
C GLU A 107 5.36 -0.38 -27.30
N SER A 108 4.27 0.37 -27.52
CA SER A 108 3.81 1.48 -26.65
C SER A 108 3.27 1.05 -25.28
N THR A 109 3.36 -0.22 -24.92
CA THR A 109 2.84 -0.73 -23.64
C THR A 109 3.90 -0.61 -22.57
N LEU A 110 3.52 -0.11 -21.39
CA LEU A 110 4.34 -0.21 -20.20
C LEU A 110 4.52 -1.72 -19.91
N HIS A 111 5.66 -2.30 -20.29
CA HIS A 111 6.00 -3.72 -20.06
C HIS A 111 6.37 -3.93 -18.59
N ILE A 112 5.43 -3.60 -17.71
CA ILE A 112 5.53 -3.95 -16.31
C ILE A 112 5.32 -5.45 -16.23
N TRP A 113 6.19 -6.13 -15.51
CA TRP A 113 5.94 -7.49 -15.06
C TRP A 113 4.50 -7.62 -14.54
N ARG A 114 3.81 -8.70 -14.96
CA ARG A 114 2.41 -8.98 -14.63
C ARG A 114 2.26 -9.45 -13.19
N HIS A 115 2.60 -8.57 -12.25
CA HIS A 115 2.55 -8.83 -10.81
C HIS A 115 1.19 -9.36 -10.32
N LEU A 116 0.09 -9.01 -10.98
CA LEU A 116 -1.23 -9.53 -10.65
C LEU A 116 -1.39 -11.04 -10.91
N ASP A 117 -0.54 -11.65 -11.73
CA ASP A 117 -0.53 -13.10 -11.93
C ASP A 117 -0.03 -13.84 -10.67
N ASN A 118 0.58 -13.13 -9.71
CA ASN A 118 1.04 -13.70 -8.43
C ASN A 118 -0.04 -13.69 -7.34
N LEU A 119 -1.27 -13.28 -7.66
CA LEU A 119 -2.34 -13.30 -6.67
C LEU A 119 -2.67 -14.75 -6.28
N ASN A 120 -2.57 -15.03 -4.98
CA ASN A 120 -3.10 -16.23 -4.34
C ASN A 120 -4.39 -15.92 -3.57
N PRO A 121 -5.09 -16.92 -2.99
CA PRO A 121 -6.36 -16.69 -2.31
C PRO A 121 -6.34 -15.62 -1.19
N ILE A 122 -5.20 -15.42 -0.53
CA ILE A 122 -5.05 -14.40 0.52
C ILE A 122 -5.02 -13.01 -0.11
N SER A 123 -4.12 -12.79 -1.07
CA SER A 123 -4.00 -11.52 -1.77
C SER A 123 -5.25 -11.16 -2.58
N GLU A 124 -5.94 -12.14 -3.18
CA GLU A 124 -7.23 -11.93 -3.82
C GLU A 124 -8.31 -11.43 -2.85
N ASN A 125 -8.36 -12.00 -1.64
CA ASN A 125 -9.31 -11.58 -0.62
C ASN A 125 -9.06 -10.12 -0.19
N ILE A 126 -7.78 -9.73 -0.04
CA ILE A 126 -7.39 -8.35 0.24
C ILE A 126 -7.88 -7.41 -0.87
N VAL A 127 -7.63 -7.76 -2.14
CA VAL A 127 -8.06 -6.96 -3.29
C VAL A 127 -9.59 -6.82 -3.32
N LYS A 128 -10.32 -7.93 -3.19
CA LYS A 128 -11.80 -7.94 -3.21
C LYS A 128 -12.37 -7.08 -2.09
N TYR A 129 -11.88 -7.24 -0.86
CA TYR A 129 -12.32 -6.44 0.28
C TYR A 129 -12.03 -4.95 0.08
N ASN A 130 -10.84 -4.60 -0.43
CA ASN A 130 -10.45 -3.20 -0.61
C ASN A 130 -11.23 -2.51 -1.73
N ILE A 131 -11.59 -3.24 -2.79
CA ILE A 131 -12.50 -2.71 -3.83
C ILE A 131 -13.86 -2.38 -3.20
N GLN A 132 -14.43 -3.28 -2.41
CA GLN A 132 -15.72 -3.04 -1.72
C GLN A 132 -15.64 -1.85 -0.77
N LEU A 133 -14.53 -1.72 -0.03
CA LEU A 133 -14.31 -0.61 0.89
C LEU A 133 -14.15 0.73 0.14
N ALA A 134 -13.43 0.72 -0.98
CA ALA A 134 -13.26 1.91 -1.83
C ALA A 134 -14.61 2.38 -2.42
N MET A 135 -15.47 1.45 -2.84
CA MET A 135 -16.85 1.78 -3.26
C MET A 135 -17.67 2.38 -2.12
N ALA A 136 -17.58 1.81 -0.91
CA ALA A 136 -18.28 2.34 0.26
C ALA A 136 -17.80 3.73 0.68
N TYR A 137 -16.55 4.06 0.39
CA TYR A 137 -15.97 5.40 0.60
C TYR A 137 -16.23 6.37 -0.56
N GLY A 138 -16.86 5.92 -1.66
CA GLY A 138 -17.14 6.75 -2.84
C GLY A 138 -15.90 7.13 -3.64
N VAL A 139 -14.84 6.31 -3.56
CA VAL A 139 -13.58 6.52 -4.30
C VAL A 139 -13.72 6.06 -5.75
N ILE A 140 -14.50 4.99 -5.97
CA ILE A 140 -14.83 4.37 -7.26
C ILE A 140 -16.32 4.01 -7.32
#